data_AF-A0A377M726-F1
#
_entry.id   AF-A0A377M726-F1
#
_cell.length_a   1.000
_cell.length_b   1.000
_cell.length_c   1.000
_cell.angle_alpha   90.00
_cell.angle_beta   90.00
_cell.angle_gamma   90.00
#
_symmetry.space_group_name_H-M   'P 1'
#
loop_
_entity.id
_entity.type
_entity.pdbx_description
1 polymer ?
#
loop_
_entity_poly.entity_id
_entity_poly.type
_entity_poly.pdbx_seq_one_letter_code
_entity_poly.pdbx_strand_id
1 'polypeptide(L)'
;MWQMVTPSTSCKFVSKAREAWPTKTIIAGNVVTGEMCEELILSGADIVKVGIGPGSVCTTRVKTGVGYPQLSAVIECADAAHGLGGQIISDGGCTMPGDVAKAFGGGADFVMLGGMLAGHEESGGTGG
;
A
#
# COMPACT_ATOMS: atom_id res chain seq x y z
N MET A 1 14.42 7.89 -10.13
CA MET A 1 13.43 8.67 -10.91
C MET A 1 12.14 7.88 -10.85
N TRP A 2 11.21 8.24 -9.97
CA TRP A 2 9.99 7.47 -9.75
C TRP A 2 8.85 8.17 -10.48
N GLN A 3 8.30 7.51 -11.49
CA GLN A 3 7.18 8.05 -12.24
C GLN A 3 5.91 7.96 -11.40
N MET A 4 5.19 9.07 -11.28
CA MET A 4 3.72 9.01 -11.22
C MET A 4 3.27 8.31 -12.50
N VAL A 5 3.06 7.00 -12.41
CA VAL A 5 2.35 6.28 -13.44
C VAL A 5 0.91 6.74 -13.34
N THR A 6 0.37 7.34 -14.40
CA THR A 6 -1.05 7.71 -14.45
C THR A 6 -1.90 6.49 -14.07
N PRO A 7 -3.03 6.65 -13.34
CA PRO A 7 -3.85 5.52 -12.90
C PRO A 7 -4.15 4.53 -14.04
N SER A 8 -4.41 5.07 -15.23
CA SER A 8 -4.68 4.31 -16.45
C SER A 8 -3.56 3.40 -16.96
N THR A 9 -2.29 3.65 -16.64
CA THR A 9 -1.18 2.79 -17.09
C THR A 9 -0.94 1.65 -16.11
N SER A 10 -1.06 1.91 -14.81
CA SER A 10 -0.99 0.89 -13.76
C SER A 10 -2.13 -0.12 -13.89
N CYS A 11 -3.37 0.36 -14.07
CA CYS A 11 -4.55 -0.49 -14.27
C CYS A 11 -4.40 -1.40 -15.50
N LYS A 12 -3.91 -0.89 -16.63
CA LYS A 12 -3.62 -1.71 -17.82
C LYS A 12 -2.60 -2.81 -17.55
N PHE A 13 -1.59 -2.54 -16.72
CA PHE A 13 -0.61 -3.56 -16.35
C PHE A 13 -1.24 -4.63 -15.45
N VAL A 14 -2.05 -4.23 -14.47
CA VAL A 14 -2.79 -5.16 -13.61
C VAL A 14 -3.71 -6.06 -14.42
N SER A 15 -4.48 -5.51 -15.37
CA SER A 15 -5.37 -6.33 -16.21
C SER A 15 -4.59 -7.35 -17.06
N LYS A 16 -3.47 -6.92 -17.68
CA LYS A 16 -2.59 -7.85 -18.40
C LYS A 16 -1.98 -8.92 -17.50
N ALA A 17 -1.59 -8.56 -16.27
CA ALA A 17 -1.07 -9.51 -15.30
C ALA A 17 -2.14 -10.53 -14.88
N ARG A 18 -3.39 -10.10 -14.67
CA ARG A 18 -4.51 -10.99 -14.37
C ARG A 18 -4.79 -11.94 -15.53
N GLU A 19 -4.77 -11.46 -16.77
CA GLU A 19 -4.91 -12.30 -17.97
C GLU A 19 -3.80 -13.36 -18.06
N ALA A 20 -2.55 -12.97 -17.82
CA ALA A 20 -1.40 -13.87 -17.87
C ALA A 20 -1.38 -14.89 -16.71
N TRP A 21 -1.87 -14.50 -15.53
CA TRP A 21 -1.83 -15.32 -14.33
C TRP A 21 -3.18 -15.34 -13.58
N PRO A 22 -4.20 -16.04 -14.12
CA PRO A 22 -5.58 -15.96 -13.60
C PRO A 22 -5.74 -16.38 -12.14
N THR A 23 -4.88 -17.27 -11.65
CA THR A 23 -4.99 -17.86 -10.30
C THR A 23 -3.99 -17.32 -9.29
N LYS A 24 -3.10 -16.40 -9.71
CA LYS A 24 -2.10 -15.84 -8.79
C LYS A 24 -2.68 -14.64 -8.06
N THR A 25 -2.26 -14.47 -6.81
CA THR A 25 -2.59 -13.28 -6.04
C THR A 25 -1.80 -12.09 -6.57
N ILE A 26 -2.50 -11.01 -6.90
CA ILE A 26 -1.91 -9.78 -7.42
C ILE A 26 -2.07 -8.68 -6.36
N ILE A 27 -0.92 -8.15 -5.94
CA ILE A 27 -0.84 -7.00 -5.04
C ILE A 27 -0.44 -5.78 -5.87
N ALA A 28 -1.24 -4.71 -5.83
CA ALA A 28 -1.00 -3.48 -6.60
C ALA A 28 -0.98 -2.24 -5.69
N GLY A 29 -0.26 -1.19 -6.09
CA GLY A 29 -0.14 0.04 -5.31
C GLY A 29 1.12 0.86 -5.66
N ASN A 30 1.44 1.93 -4.92
CA ASN A 30 0.71 2.44 -3.75
C ASN A 30 -0.35 3.47 -4.14
N VAL A 31 -1.46 3.46 -3.41
CA VAL A 31 -2.54 4.45 -3.53
C VAL A 31 -2.87 5.04 -2.17
N VAL A 32 -3.67 6.12 -2.15
CA VAL A 32 -4.10 6.81 -0.92
C VAL A 32 -5.55 7.29 -0.94
N THR A 33 -6.31 7.00 -2.00
CA THR A 33 -7.73 7.36 -2.12
C THR A 33 -8.56 6.12 -2.47
N GLY A 34 -9.84 6.15 -2.09
CA GLY A 34 -10.80 5.08 -2.38
C GLY A 34 -10.93 4.83 -3.88
N GLU A 35 -11.11 5.88 -4.68
CA GLU A 35 -11.24 5.79 -6.15
C GLU A 35 -10.07 5.04 -6.81
N MET A 36 -8.83 5.34 -6.42
CA MET A 36 -7.64 4.65 -6.96
C MET A 36 -7.58 3.19 -6.49
N CYS A 37 -8.08 2.89 -5.29
CA CYS A 37 -8.16 1.54 -4.76
C CYS A 37 -9.18 0.71 -5.55
N GLU A 38 -10.37 1.26 -5.79
CA GLU A 38 -11.41 0.63 -6.60
C GLU A 38 -10.91 0.37 -8.02
N GLU A 39 -10.27 1.36 -8.65
CA GLU A 39 -9.72 1.20 -10.00
C GLU A 39 -8.77 0.00 -10.11
N LEU A 40 -7.88 -0.20 -9.13
CA LEU A 40 -6.93 -1.32 -9.13
C LEU A 40 -7.63 -2.68 -8.93
N ILE A 41 -8.61 -2.75 -8.03
CA ILE A 41 -9.38 -3.97 -7.77
C ILE A 41 -10.20 -4.36 -9.00
N LEU A 42 -10.94 -3.40 -9.57
CA LEU A 42 -11.72 -3.60 -10.80
C LEU A 42 -10.82 -3.98 -11.99
N SER A 43 -9.55 -3.57 -11.97
CA SER A 43 -8.57 -3.96 -13.00
C SER A 43 -8.00 -5.37 -12.80
N GLY A 44 -8.23 -6.00 -11.64
CA GLY A 44 -7.86 -7.40 -11.37
C GLY A 44 -6.88 -7.62 -10.21
N ALA A 45 -6.58 -6.58 -9.40
CA ALA A 45 -5.82 -6.74 -8.17
C ALA A 45 -6.67 -7.42 -7.09
N ASP A 46 -6.08 -8.32 -6.31
CA ASP A 46 -6.75 -8.94 -5.16
C ASP A 46 -6.50 -8.14 -3.87
N ILE A 47 -5.32 -7.51 -3.77
CA ILE A 47 -4.89 -6.75 -2.60
C ILE A 47 -4.28 -5.43 -3.04
N VAL A 48 -4.66 -4.34 -2.37
CA VAL A 48 -4.13 -2.99 -2.66
C VAL A 48 -3.21 -2.50 -1.55
N LYS A 49 -2.02 -2.04 -1.92
CA LYS A 49 -1.05 -1.45 -0.99
C LYS A 49 -1.31 0.05 -0.82
N VAL A 50 -1.53 0.48 0.42
CA VAL A 50 -1.99 1.83 0.77
C VAL A 50 -0.91 2.59 1.53
N GLY A 51 -0.54 3.77 1.02
CA GLY A 51 0.35 4.70 1.72
C GLY A 51 1.35 5.39 0.79
N ILE A 52 1.40 6.72 0.85
CA ILE A 52 2.39 7.55 0.14
C ILE A 52 2.94 8.61 1.10
N GLY A 53 4.25 8.57 1.34
CA GLY A 53 4.91 9.48 2.28
C GLY A 53 5.04 9.06 3.76
N PRO A 54 4.41 8.00 4.30
CA PRO A 54 4.43 7.75 5.76
C PRO A 54 5.65 6.93 6.22
N GLY A 55 6.41 6.31 5.31
CA GLY A 55 7.55 5.46 5.67
C GLY A 55 8.71 6.26 6.27
N SER A 56 9.45 5.66 7.21
CA SER A 56 10.54 6.31 7.96
C SER A 56 11.65 6.91 7.08
N VAL A 57 11.92 6.30 5.92
CA VAL A 57 12.89 6.78 4.92
C VAL A 57 12.23 7.44 3.72
N CYS A 58 10.91 7.56 3.71
CA CYS A 58 10.16 8.08 2.58
C CYS A 58 10.38 9.59 2.46
N THR A 59 11.00 10.04 1.37
CA THR A 59 11.26 11.46 1.13
C THR A 59 10.16 12.15 0.33
N THR A 60 9.09 11.43 -0.05
CA THR A 60 8.03 11.96 -0.93
C THR A 60 7.38 13.21 -0.34
N ARG A 61 7.00 13.19 0.94
CA ARG A 61 6.40 14.36 1.61
C ARG A 61 7.35 15.56 1.62
N VAL A 62 8.64 15.31 1.87
CA VAL A 62 9.68 16.35 1.94
C VAL A 62 10.00 16.93 0.56
N LYS A 63 10.09 16.08 -0.47
CA LYS A 63 10.52 16.48 -1.81
C LYS A 63 9.39 17.03 -2.69
N THR A 64 8.16 16.55 -2.49
CA THR A 64 7.02 16.92 -3.34
C THR A 64 6.01 17.82 -2.64
N GLY A 65 6.10 17.95 -1.31
CA GLY A 65 5.08 18.62 -0.49
C GLY A 65 3.77 17.83 -0.35
N VAL A 66 3.63 16.70 -1.06
CA VAL A 66 2.42 15.87 -1.06
C VAL A 66 2.63 14.65 -0.16
N GLY A 67 1.72 14.46 0.79
CA GLY A 67 1.64 13.27 1.62
C GLY A 67 0.24 13.13 2.20
N TYR A 68 -0.24 11.91 2.31
CA TYR A 68 -1.57 11.64 2.82
C TYR A 68 -1.49 11.19 4.30
N PRO A 69 -2.39 11.65 5.19
CA PRO A 69 -2.50 11.08 6.53
C PRO A 69 -2.80 9.58 6.45
N GLN A 70 -1.86 8.75 6.94
CA GLN A 70 -1.90 7.29 6.69
C GLN A 70 -3.18 6.63 7.19
N LEU A 71 -3.62 6.94 8.41
CA LEU A 71 -4.82 6.31 8.97
C LEU A 71 -6.08 6.68 8.16
N SER A 72 -6.18 7.92 7.68
CA SER A 72 -7.29 8.35 6.83
C SER A 72 -7.28 7.61 5.49
N ALA A 73 -6.11 7.47 4.85
CA ALA A 73 -5.97 6.71 3.61
C ALA A 73 -6.36 5.23 3.81
N VAL A 74 -5.96 4.63 4.93
CA VAL A 74 -6.32 3.25 5.27
C VAL A 74 -7.83 3.09 5.42
N ILE A 75 -8.50 3.96 6.19
CA ILE A 75 -9.95 3.89 6.39
C ILE A 75 -10.70 4.02 5.06
N GLU A 76 -10.35 5.00 4.24
CA GLU A 76 -11.01 5.24 2.96
C GLU A 76 -10.78 4.09 1.96
N CYS A 77 -9.54 3.60 1.85
CA CYS A 77 -9.21 2.51 0.92
C CYS A 77 -9.76 1.16 1.41
N ALA A 78 -9.85 0.93 2.72
CA ALA A 78 -10.43 -0.30 3.28
C ALA A 78 -11.90 -0.41 2.91
N ASP A 79 -12.68 0.66 3.14
CA ASP A 79 -14.11 0.71 2.81
C ASP A 79 -14.34 0.43 1.32
N ALA A 80 -13.57 1.11 0.46
CA ALA A 80 -13.59 0.89 -1.00
C ALA A 80 -13.23 -0.56 -1.39
N ALA A 81 -12.14 -1.11 -0.83
CA ALA A 81 -11.68 -2.44 -1.18
C ALA A 81 -12.66 -3.53 -0.74
N HIS A 82 -13.11 -3.47 0.51
CA HIS A 82 -14.02 -4.45 1.10
C HIS A 82 -15.38 -4.43 0.38
N GLY A 83 -15.86 -3.25 -0.04
CA GLY A 83 -17.07 -3.11 -0.85
C GLY A 83 -17.01 -3.84 -2.20
N LEU A 84 -15.81 -4.07 -2.74
CA LEU A 84 -15.55 -4.79 -3.99
C LEU A 84 -14.99 -6.20 -3.79
N GLY A 85 -14.85 -6.66 -2.54
CA GLY A 85 -14.30 -7.98 -2.21
C GLY A 85 -12.77 -8.08 -2.30
N GLY A 86 -12.06 -6.95 -2.45
CA GLY A 86 -10.61 -6.89 -2.34
C GLY A 86 -10.14 -6.68 -0.89
N GLN A 87 -8.83 -6.72 -0.68
CA GLN A 87 -8.19 -6.49 0.62
C GLN A 87 -7.16 -5.36 0.53
N ILE A 88 -6.70 -4.84 1.67
CA ILE A 88 -5.65 -3.83 1.69
C ILE A 88 -4.47 -4.15 2.61
N ILE A 89 -3.31 -3.58 2.26
CA ILE A 89 -2.11 -3.54 3.09
C ILE A 89 -1.86 -2.09 3.49
N SER A 90 -1.82 -1.78 4.79
CA SER A 90 -1.28 -0.50 5.26
C SER A 90 0.25 -0.53 5.19
N ASP A 91 0.84 0.29 4.33
CA ASP A 91 2.28 0.35 4.08
C ASP A 91 2.92 1.66 4.58
N GLY A 92 3.67 1.52 5.68
CA GLY A 92 4.42 2.62 6.30
C GLY A 92 3.68 3.33 7.43
N GLY A 93 4.36 4.25 8.11
CA GLY A 93 3.82 5.05 9.20
C GLY A 93 3.77 4.37 10.57
N CYS A 94 4.09 3.08 10.68
CA CYS A 94 4.14 2.37 11.95
C CYS A 94 5.54 2.48 12.58
N THR A 95 5.60 2.98 13.83
CA THR A 95 6.84 3.01 14.62
C THR A 95 6.73 2.30 15.95
N MET A 96 5.50 2.03 16.40
CA MET A 96 5.21 1.29 17.63
C MET A 96 4.02 0.34 17.42
N PRO A 97 3.86 -0.71 18.27
CA PRO A 97 2.76 -1.67 18.15
C PRO A 97 1.36 -1.02 18.14
N GLY A 98 1.19 0.11 18.82
CA GLY A 98 -0.07 0.85 18.82
C GLY A 98 -0.46 1.38 17.44
N ASP A 99 0.49 1.68 16.55
CA ASP A 99 0.18 2.12 15.19
C ASP A 99 -0.29 0.96 14.32
N VAL A 100 0.27 -0.23 14.53
CA VAL A 100 -0.20 -1.48 13.90
C VAL A 100 -1.63 -1.78 14.33
N ALA A 101 -1.94 -1.64 15.62
CA ALA A 101 -3.29 -1.81 16.14
C ALA A 101 -4.28 -0.80 15.53
N LYS A 102 -3.87 0.46 15.36
CA LYS A 102 -4.69 1.48 14.68
C LYS A 102 -4.89 1.17 13.20
N ALA A 103 -3.88 0.64 12.50
CA ALA A 103 -4.01 0.26 11.09
C ALA A 103 -5.07 -0.84 10.91
N PHE A 104 -5.01 -1.90 11.74
CA PHE A 104 -6.07 -2.92 11.77
C PHE A 104 -7.43 -2.34 12.18
N GLY A 105 -7.46 -1.48 13.20
CA GLY A 105 -8.69 -0.78 13.63
C GLY A 105 -9.27 0.15 12.57
N GLY A 106 -8.44 0.62 11.62
CA GLY A 106 -8.85 1.40 10.46
C GLY A 106 -9.31 0.54 9.27
N GLY A 107 -9.34 -0.78 9.40
CA GLY A 107 -9.82 -1.69 8.35
C GLY A 107 -8.73 -2.32 7.48
N ALA A 108 -7.44 -2.17 7.80
CA ALA A 108 -6.41 -2.89 7.06
C ALA A 108 -6.49 -4.40 7.31
N ASP A 109 -6.33 -5.22 6.27
CA ASP A 109 -6.23 -6.69 6.39
C ASP A 109 -4.81 -7.11 6.75
N PHE A 110 -3.83 -6.33 6.31
CA PHE A 110 -2.41 -6.55 6.56
C PHE A 110 -1.69 -5.23 6.86
N VAL A 111 -0.53 -5.33 7.51
CA VAL A 111 0.36 -4.19 7.78
C VAL A 111 1.77 -4.53 7.31
N MET A 112 2.33 -3.70 6.43
CA MET A 112 3.70 -3.84 5.95
C MET A 112 4.65 -3.01 6.82
N LEU A 113 5.65 -3.67 7.40
CA LEU A 113 6.63 -3.08 8.31
C LEU A 113 8.03 -3.09 7.69
N GLY A 114 8.58 -1.90 7.47
CA GLY A 114 9.99 -1.73 7.09
C GLY A 114 10.86 -1.42 8.30
N GLY A 115 10.88 -0.15 8.71
CA GLY A 115 11.79 0.35 9.75
C GLY A 115 11.70 -0.35 11.11
N MET A 116 10.53 -0.86 11.50
CA MET A 116 10.36 -1.62 12.75
C MET A 116 11.10 -2.97 12.74
N LEU A 117 11.32 -3.55 11.56
CA LEU A 117 12.03 -4.83 11.39
C LEU A 117 13.49 -4.64 10.96
N ALA A 118 13.88 -3.43 10.56
CA ALA A 118 15.24 -3.16 10.11
C ALA A 118 16.27 -3.36 11.24
N GLY A 119 17.42 -3.95 10.91
CA GLY A 119 18.54 -4.14 11.84
C GLY A 119 18.46 -5.38 12.73
N HIS A 120 17.45 -6.24 12.53
CA HIS A 120 17.41 -7.57 13.14
C HIS A 120 18.35 -8.54 12.42
N GLU A 121 18.72 -9.66 13.05
CA GLU A 121 19.66 -10.65 12.50
C GLU A 121 19.23 -11.18 11.13
N GLU A 122 17.92 -11.32 10.93
CA GLU A 122 17.30 -11.81 9.70
C GLU A 122 17.25 -10.74 8.59
N SER A 123 17.50 -9.47 8.94
CA SER A 123 17.53 -8.37 7.97
C SER A 123 18.77 -8.46 7.10
N GLY A 124 18.59 -8.44 5.78
CA GLY A 124 19.70 -8.36 4.84
C GLY A 124 20.54 -7.08 5.05
N GLY A 125 21.83 -7.25 5.31
CA GLY A 125 22.79 -6.18 5.49
C GLY A 125 24.01 -6.70 6.24
N THR A 126 25.21 -6.34 5.81
CA THR A 126 26.41 -6.63 6.62
C THR A 126 26.30 -5.79 7.88
N GLY A 127 26.13 -6.44 9.03
CA GLY A 127 26.22 -5.77 10.33
C GLY A 127 27.45 -4.86 10.40
N GLY A 128 27.32 -3.75 11.12
CA GLY A 128 28.45 -2.85 11.39
C GLY A 128 29.59 -3.54 12.12
#